data_AF-A0A293LAL4-F1
#
_entry.id   AF-A0A293LAL4-F1
#
_cell.length_a   1.000
_cell.length_b   1.000
_cell.length_c   1.000
_cell.angle_alpha   90.00
_cell.angle_beta   90.00
_cell.angle_gamma   90.00
#
_symmetry.space_group_name_H-M   'P 1'
#
loop_
_entity.id
_entity.type
_entity.pdbx_description
1 polymer ?
#
loop_
_entity_poly.entity_id
_entity_poly.type
_entity_poly.pdbx_seq_one_letter_code
_entity_poly.pdbx_strand_id
1 'polypeptide(L)' 'MYADDTNVFFTSRTLESVKPLIQSYFVGLSNWLADNKLTLNINKTKYIVFRPKNKPISPDFSLSIKCNEDQIPRSLV' A
#
# COMPACT_ATOMS: atom_id res chain seq x y z
N MET A 1 5.72 -5.16 -15.67
CA MET A 1 6.21 -6.04 -14.59
C MET A 1 7.56 -6.57 -15.04
N TYR A 2 8.57 -6.53 -14.18
CA TYR A 2 9.89 -7.09 -14.45
C TYR A 2 10.15 -8.12 -13.35
N ALA A 3 10.33 -9.39 -13.72
CA ALA A 3 10.51 -10.53 -12.80
C ALA A 3 9.46 -10.57 -11.66
N ASP A 4 9.91 -10.63 -10.40
CA ASP A 4 9.07 -10.74 -9.19
C ASP A 4 8.59 -9.39 -8.61
N ASP A 5 9.08 -8.25 -9.13
CA ASP A 5 8.77 -6.94 -8.57
C ASP A 5 7.46 -6.37 -9.14
N THR A 6 6.44 -6.29 -8.29
CA THR A 6 5.14 -5.69 -8.62
C THR A 6 4.98 -4.32 -7.97
N ASN A 7 4.80 -3.30 -8.80
CA ASN A 7 4.44 -1.95 -8.36
C ASN A 7 2.95 -1.70 -8.59
N VAL A 8 2.26 -1.15 -7.59
CA VAL A 8 0.83 -0.82 -7.66
C VAL A 8 0.65 0.68 -7.50
N PHE A 9 -0.09 1.29 -8.43
CA PHE A 9 -0.34 2.73 -8.43
C PHE A 9 -1.81 3.01 -8.12
N PHE A 10 -2.05 3.91 -7.17
CA PHE A 10 -3.38 4.40 -6.82
C PHE A 10 -3.44 5.90 -7.05
N THR A 11 -4.54 6.37 -7.64
CA THR A 11 -4.78 7.79 -7.86
C THR A 11 -6.10 8.19 -7.20
N SER A 12 -6.09 9.34 -6.53
CA SER A 12 -7.28 9.92 -5.92
C SER A 12 -7.12 11.41 -5.74
N ARG A 13 -8.23 12.12 -5.57
CA ARG A 13 -8.25 13.56 -5.27
C ARG A 13 -7.82 13.87 -3.83
N THR A 14 -8.04 12.93 -2.90
CA THR A 14 -7.81 13.08 -1.46
C THR A 14 -7.25 11.78 -0.86
N LEU A 15 -6.43 11.88 0.19
CA LEU A 15 -5.90 10.69 0.88
C LEU A 15 -6.98 9.90 1.61
N GLU A 16 -8.01 10.56 2.10
CA GLU A 16 -9.13 9.90 2.79
C GLU A 16 -9.88 8.93 1.88
N SER A 17 -10.04 9.27 0.60
CA SER A 17 -10.70 8.40 -0.38
C SER A 17 -9.78 7.34 -0.97
N VAL A 18 -8.45 7.57 -1.00
CA VAL A 18 -7.51 6.54 -1.47
C VAL A 18 -7.30 5.43 -0.44
N LYS A 19 -7.40 5.74 0.85
CA LYS A 19 -7.21 4.78 1.95
C LYS A 19 -8.14 3.54 1.85
N PRO A 20 -9.47 3.67 1.73
CA PRO A 20 -10.34 2.50 1.59
C PRO A 20 -10.10 1.74 0.28
N LEU A 21 -9.73 2.42 -0.80
CA LEU A 21 -9.40 1.80 -2.08
C LEU A 21 -8.16 0.90 -1.96
N ILE A 22 -7.09 1.42 -1.36
CA ILE A 22 -5.86 0.66 -1.10
C ILE A 22 -6.17 -0.53 -0.20
N GLN A 23 -6.93 -0.32 0.88
CA GLN A 23 -7.26 -1.40 1.81
C GLN A 23 -8.05 -2.52 1.13
N SER A 24 -9.08 -2.18 0.34
CA SER A 24 -9.87 -3.18 -0.40
C SER A 24 -9.01 -3.95 -1.41
N TYR A 25 -8.12 -3.25 -2.13
CA TYR A 25 -7.20 -3.90 -3.06
C TYR A 25 -6.23 -4.85 -2.35
N PHE A 26 -5.64 -4.44 -1.23
CA PHE A 26 -4.71 -5.27 -0.47
C PHE A 26 -5.37 -6.51 0.14
N VAL A 27 -6.63 -6.43 0.55
CA VAL A 27 -7.40 -7.61 0.99
C VAL A 27 -7.57 -8.60 -0.16
N GLY A 28 -8.00 -8.13 -1.33
CA GLY A 28 -8.13 -8.99 -2.52
C GLY A 28 -6.79 -9.58 -2.96
N LEU A 29 -5.73 -8.78 -2.94
CA LEU A 29 -4.37 -9.22 -3.27
C LEU A 29 -3.87 -10.26 -2.27
N SER A 30 -4.12 -10.07 -0.97
CA SER A 30 -3.72 -11.02 0.06
C SER A 30 -4.40 -12.38 -0.12
N ASN A 31 -5.70 -12.38 -0.39
CA ASN A 31 -6.45 -13.60 -0.69
C ASN A 31 -5.89 -14.30 -1.93
N TRP A 32 -5.66 -13.55 -3.01
CA TRP A 32 -5.08 -14.10 -4.23
C TRP A 32 -3.69 -14.68 -4.00
N LEU A 33 -2.83 -14.01 -3.22
CA LEU A 33 -1.50 -14.52 -2.86
C LEU A 33 -1.62 -15.81 -2.06
N ALA A 34 -2.49 -15.86 -1.04
CA ALA A 34 -2.73 -17.03 -0.21
C ALA A 34 -3.22 -18.23 -1.04
N ASP A 35 -4.19 -18.02 -1.95
CA ASP A 35 -4.72 -19.04 -2.85
C ASP A 35 -3.63 -19.61 -3.78
N ASN A 36 -2.63 -18.78 -4.13
CA ASN A 36 -1.49 -19.17 -4.95
C ASN A 36 -0.27 -19.63 -4.14
N LYS A 37 -0.39 -19.80 -2.81
CA LYS A 37 0.71 -20.17 -1.89
C LYS A 37 1.90 -19.20 -1.95
N LEU A 38 1.61 -17.93 -2.24
CA LEU A 38 2.55 -16.82 -2.22
C LEU A 38 2.35 -16.00 -0.94
N THR A 39 3.44 -15.44 -0.42
CA THR A 39 3.40 -14.56 0.76
C THR A 39 4.00 -13.22 0.40
N LEU A 40 3.29 -12.14 0.72
CA LEU A 40 3.83 -10.79 0.57
C LEU A 40 4.86 -10.51 1.67
N ASN A 41 6.08 -10.14 1.29
CA ASN A 41 7.07 -9.71 2.27
C ASN A 41 6.78 -8.27 2.71
N ILE A 42 6.08 -8.15 3.83
CA ILE A 42 5.69 -6.88 4.44
C ILE A 42 6.91 -5.99 4.76
N ASN A 43 8.01 -6.57 5.22
CA ASN A 43 9.23 -5.82 5.56
C ASN A 43 9.93 -5.21 4.33
N LYS A 44 9.79 -5.83 3.15
CA LYS A 44 10.34 -5.31 1.89
C LYS A 44 9.36 -4.41 1.14
N THR A 45 8.08 -4.44 1.48
CA THR A 45 7.04 -3.66 0.81
C THR A 45 7.11 -2.21 1.28
N LYS A 46 7.27 -1.28 0.32
CA LYS A 46 7.35 0.16 0.58
C LYS A 46 6.25 0.87 -0.19
N TYR A 47 5.76 1.99 0.35
CA TYR A 47 4.85 2.87 -0.38
C TYR A 47 5.49 4.24 -0.57
N ILE A 48 5.14 4.88 -1.69
CA ILE A 48 5.59 6.22 -2.05
C ILE A 48 4.34 7.04 -2.38
N VAL A 49 4.25 8.26 -1.83
CA VAL A 49 3.13 9.17 -2.10
C VAL A 49 3.57 10.25 -3.09
N PHE A 50 3.10 10.13 -4.33
CA PHE A 50 3.26 11.19 -5.34
C PHE A 50 2.19 12.26 -5.16
N ARG A 51 2.61 13.52 -4.96
CA ARG A 51 1.68 14.64 -4.77
C ARG A 51 2.24 15.98 -5.26
N PRO A 52 1.38 16.96 -5.57
CA PRO A 52 1.81 18.35 -5.80
C PRO A 52 2.41 18.94 -4.51
N LYS A 53 3.44 19.79 -4.66
CA LYS A 53 4.11 20.47 -3.52
C LYS A 53 3.13 21.29 -2.66
N ASN A 54 2.06 21.79 -3.27
CA ASN A 54 1.09 22.70 -2.67
C ASN A 54 0.04 21.98 -1.81
N LYS A 55 0.09 20.64 -1.70
CA LYS A 55 -0.82 19.83 -0.90
C LYS A 55 -0.05 19.15 0.24
N PRO A 56 0.20 19.85 1.37
CA PRO A 56 0.84 19.24 2.53
C PRO A 56 0.00 18.07 3.06
N ILE A 57 0.67 17.14 3.71
CA ILE A 57 0.16 15.88 4.25
C ILE A 57 0.64 15.97 5.69
N SER A 58 -0.25 15.69 6.62
CA SER A 58 0.13 15.65 8.03
C SER A 58 1.32 14.70 8.21
N PRO A 59 2.34 15.10 8.98
CA PRO A 59 3.48 14.22 9.28
C PRO A 59 3.01 12.90 9.92
N ASP A 60 1.87 12.92 10.60
CA ASP A 60 1.21 11.77 11.24
C ASP A 60 0.45 10.85 10.28
N PHE A 61 0.43 11.15 8.97
CA PHE A 61 -0.24 10.28 8.00
C PHE A 61 0.49 8.94 7.92
N SER A 62 -0.06 7.91 8.54
CA SER A 62 0.37 6.52 8.41
C SER A 62 -0.68 5.72 7.63
N LEU A 63 -0.23 5.04 6.59
CA LEU A 63 -1.05 4.10 5.85
C LEU A 63 -0.93 2.73 6.52
N SER A 64 -1.82 2.44 7.47
CA SER A 64 -1.91 1.14 8.13
C SER A 64 -2.59 0.13 7.20
N ILE A 65 -1.85 -0.32 6.18
CA ILE A 65 -2.30 -1.40 5.30
C ILE A 65 -2.28 -2.68 6.13
N LYS A 66 -3.45 -3.27 6.37
CA LYS A 66 -3.57 -4.56 7.04
C LYS A 66 -3.58 -5.67 6.00
N CYS A 67 -2.66 -6.63 6.12
CA CYS A 67 -2.62 -7.84 5.31
C CYS A 67 -2.86 -9.04 6.23
N ASN A 68 -4.08 -9.60 6.18
CA ASN A 68 -4.59 -10.66 7.05
C ASN A 68 -4.51 -10.35 8.57
N GLU A 69 -3.31 -10.31 9.16
CA GLU A 69 -3.07 -10.04 10.59
C GLU A 69 -1.85 -9.13 10.87
N ASP A 70 -1.01 -8.83 9.88
CA ASP A 70 0.20 -8.02 10.04
C ASP A 70 0.07 -6.62 9.43
N GLN A 71 0.70 -5.62 10.07
CA GLN A 71 0.71 -4.23 9.62
C GLN A 71 1.95 -3.93 8.77
N ILE A 72 1.78 -3.29 7.62
CA ILE A 72 2.91 -2.86 6.79
C ILE A 72 3.59 -1.63 7.38
N PRO A 73 4.88 -1.70 7.77
CA PRO A 73 5.60 -0.56 8.32
C PRO A 73 5.85 0.51 7.24
N ARG A 74 5.83 1.77 7.66
CA ARG A 74 6.16 2.90 6.78
C ARG A 74 7.66 2.94 6.50
N SER A 75 8.05 2.97 5.21
CA SER A 75 9.42 3.29 4.82
C SER A 75 9.63 4.80 4.83
N LEU A 76 10.58 5.28 5.64
CA LEU A 76 11.13 6.63 5.56
C LEU A 76 12.18 6.63 4.43
N VAL A 77 11.84 7.25 3.31
CA VAL A 77 12.82 7.76 2.32
C VAL A 77 12.51 9.24 2.15
#